data_AF-A0AAD0KYJ6-F1
#
_entry.id   AF-A0AAD0KYJ6-F1
#
_cell.length_a   1.000
_cell.length_b   1.000
_cell.length_c   1.000
_cell.angle_alpha   90.00
_cell.angle_beta   90.00
_cell.angle_gamma   90.00
#
_symmetry.space_group_name_H-M   'P 1'
#
loop_
_entity.id
_entity.type
_entity.pdbx_description
1 polymer ?
#
loop_
_entity_poly.entity_id
_entity_poly.type
_entity_poly.pdbx_seq_one_letter_code
_entity_poly.pdbx_strand_id
1 'polypeptide(L)'
;MTPKAALKHYFGYTEFKAGQKKVIDLLLEHKNTLALLPTGGGKSLCYQIPALLEDGLTLVISPLISLMKDQVDSLQQNGIPAAFINSSQEFETAKAVLTRARRHELKLLYIAPERLENQFFLELLQTLPVSLVAVDEAHCISQWGHDFRPSYLKLPALLAQLPVSPTLVALTATATPQVAQDIKELLMIPAENEVKTSFARDNLTFKLIKGTDFEHYLLSYLKQNPNDSGIIYASTRKKVEQLGIMLNKMGIKAGIYHAGLSELQRRESQEDFLYDRTPIMVATNAFGMGIDKSNVRFVIHAQVPGSLEAYYQEAGRAGRDGLPSEAILFYKDADLQVQRFFIDNSQADEQHREFDYQKLQALTRYANTEECLQRFLVQYFGQDCPDCQKCTNCTDTREKQDITKEAQMIMSCIVRMQSRFGKKIVAQVLAGSKAKRILELNFDQLSTYGIMHQKTKEIETLIDFLTASGYLKTSSGQFPTLHVTQTGLAVLRNQAKVYARSEKAERNSKQRVESGLFEHLRKLRRQLAEAQHVPPFVIFSDQALQDMCVLLPSNEMEFLEVKGVGHSKLEKYGTIFLDAIKEYKHDKQLE
;
A
#
# COMPACT_ATOMS: atom_id res chain seq x y z
N MET A 1 26.84 15.34 -16.78
CA MET A 1 26.19 14.05 -17.12
C MET A 1 24.71 14.32 -17.38
N THR A 2 24.00 13.59 -18.26
CA THR A 2 22.54 13.79 -18.46
C THR A 2 21.73 12.88 -17.50
N PRO A 3 20.45 13.17 -17.20
CA PRO A 3 19.62 12.32 -16.35
C PRO A 3 19.55 10.85 -16.81
N LYS A 4 19.42 10.63 -18.12
CA LYS A 4 19.39 9.27 -18.70
C LYS A 4 20.73 8.55 -18.57
N ALA A 5 21.85 9.28 -18.70
CA ALA A 5 23.17 8.71 -18.50
C ALA A 5 23.41 8.32 -17.03
N ALA A 6 22.98 9.15 -16.07
CA ALA A 6 23.05 8.83 -14.64
C ALA A 6 22.18 7.61 -14.29
N LEU A 7 20.96 7.54 -14.83
CA LEU A 7 20.05 6.41 -14.66
C LEU A 7 20.70 5.08 -15.11
N LYS A 8 21.32 5.08 -16.29
CA LYS A 8 21.99 3.88 -16.82
C LYS A 8 23.26 3.54 -16.06
N HIS A 9 24.09 4.53 -15.73
CA HIS A 9 25.40 4.33 -15.13
C HIS A 9 25.31 3.83 -13.68
N TYR A 10 24.54 4.53 -12.84
CA TYR A 10 24.48 4.23 -11.40
C TYR A 10 23.42 3.19 -11.04
N PHE A 11 22.30 3.14 -11.77
CA PHE A 11 21.15 2.32 -11.40
C PHE A 11 20.83 1.20 -12.41
N GLY A 12 21.51 1.17 -13.56
CA GLY A 12 21.36 0.10 -14.55
C GLY A 12 20.04 0.10 -15.34
N TYR A 13 19.23 1.17 -15.25
CA TYR A 13 17.97 1.28 -16.01
C TYR A 13 18.17 2.03 -17.33
N THR A 14 17.49 1.58 -18.37
CA THR A 14 17.57 2.18 -19.72
C THR A 14 16.51 3.27 -19.94
N GLU A 15 15.39 3.19 -19.23
CA GLU A 15 14.23 4.05 -19.40
C GLU A 15 13.64 4.50 -18.06
N PHE A 16 13.05 5.70 -18.06
CA PHE A 16 12.29 6.22 -16.93
C PHE A 16 10.89 5.61 -16.90
N LYS A 17 10.40 5.31 -15.70
CA LYS A 17 8.97 5.04 -15.48
C LYS A 17 8.16 6.32 -15.68
N ALA A 18 6.85 6.15 -15.89
CA ALA A 18 5.91 7.25 -16.04
C ALA A 18 6.05 8.28 -14.90
N GLY A 19 6.03 9.56 -15.25
CA GLY A 19 6.16 10.67 -14.29
C GLY A 19 7.58 10.99 -13.83
N GLN A 20 8.49 10.01 -13.73
CA GLN A 20 9.84 10.23 -13.18
C GLN A 20 10.61 11.32 -13.93
N LYS A 21 10.66 11.22 -15.26
CA LYS A 21 11.37 12.20 -16.09
C LYS A 21 10.85 13.62 -15.85
N LYS A 22 9.51 13.79 -15.81
CA LYS A 22 8.88 15.10 -15.58
C LYS A 22 9.25 15.68 -14.22
N VAL A 23 9.26 14.86 -13.15
CA VAL A 23 9.70 15.31 -11.82
C VAL A 23 11.17 15.73 -11.85
N ILE A 24 12.04 14.91 -12.45
CA ILE A 24 13.48 15.21 -12.56
C ILE A 24 13.73 16.50 -13.33
N ASP A 25 13.06 16.69 -14.47
CA ASP A 25 13.18 17.88 -15.31
C ASP A 25 12.75 19.14 -14.53
N LEU A 26 11.64 19.10 -13.80
CA LEU A 26 11.21 20.22 -12.93
C LEU A 26 12.22 20.56 -11.83
N LEU A 27 12.84 19.54 -11.22
CA LEU A 27 13.83 19.77 -10.16
C LEU A 27 15.14 20.36 -10.68
N LEU A 28 15.57 19.96 -11.89
CA LEU A 28 16.72 20.57 -12.57
C LEU A 28 16.40 22.00 -13.08
N GLU A 29 15.13 22.35 -13.24
CA GLU A 29 14.67 23.72 -13.46
C GLU A 29 14.48 24.51 -12.15
N HIS A 30 14.90 23.94 -11.01
CA HIS A 30 14.76 24.52 -9.66
C HIS A 30 13.31 24.84 -9.27
N LYS A 31 12.34 24.05 -9.75
CA LYS A 31 10.92 24.21 -9.43
C LYS A 31 10.49 23.27 -8.31
N ASN A 32 9.93 23.85 -7.24
CA ASN A 32 9.32 23.07 -6.16
C ASN A 32 8.21 22.18 -6.71
N THR A 33 8.23 20.89 -6.39
CA THR A 33 7.44 19.86 -7.08
C THR A 33 6.76 18.91 -6.10
N LEU A 34 5.49 18.59 -6.36
CA LEU A 34 4.76 17.52 -5.68
C LEU A 34 4.66 16.30 -6.62
N ALA A 35 5.26 15.18 -6.22
CA ALA A 35 5.25 13.93 -6.96
C ALA A 35 4.29 12.91 -6.32
N LEU A 36 3.14 12.71 -6.95
CA LEU A 36 2.15 11.70 -6.60
C LEU A 36 2.36 10.46 -7.47
N LEU A 37 3.18 9.53 -6.97
CA LEU A 37 3.61 8.34 -7.70
C LEU A 37 3.27 7.07 -6.89
N PRO A 38 2.68 6.03 -7.50
CA PRO A 38 2.27 4.82 -6.78
C PRO A 38 3.47 4.07 -6.18
N THR A 39 3.20 3.18 -5.21
CA THR A 39 4.20 2.25 -4.68
C THR A 39 4.84 1.45 -5.81
N GLY A 40 6.17 1.38 -5.85
CA GLY A 40 6.92 0.74 -6.95
C GLY A 40 7.14 1.66 -8.17
N GLY A 41 6.61 2.88 -8.19
CA GLY A 41 6.82 3.88 -9.23
C GLY A 41 8.24 4.48 -9.28
N GLY A 42 9.12 4.10 -8.35
CA GLY A 42 10.50 4.57 -8.30
C GLY A 42 10.64 6.01 -7.81
N LYS A 43 9.95 6.35 -6.71
CA LYS A 43 9.99 7.69 -6.08
C LYS A 43 11.42 8.14 -5.76
N SER A 44 12.24 7.25 -5.20
CA SER A 44 13.61 7.59 -4.80
C SER A 44 14.47 8.12 -5.95
N LEU A 45 14.34 7.54 -7.14
CA LEU A 45 15.08 7.98 -8.34
C LEU A 45 14.76 9.43 -8.74
N CYS A 46 13.58 9.94 -8.38
CA CYS A 46 13.16 11.29 -8.73
C CYS A 46 13.99 12.36 -8.03
N TYR A 47 14.51 12.10 -6.82
CA TYR A 47 15.43 13.01 -6.11
C TYR A 47 16.88 12.54 -6.15
N GLN A 48 17.14 11.23 -6.24
CA GLN A 48 18.50 10.69 -6.31
C GLN A 48 19.23 11.09 -7.59
N ILE A 49 18.53 11.17 -8.74
CA ILE A 49 19.17 11.58 -10.00
C ILE A 49 19.53 13.08 -9.98
N PRO A 50 18.62 14.01 -9.65
CA PRO A 50 18.99 15.41 -9.46
C PRO A 50 20.13 15.61 -8.46
N ALA A 51 20.13 14.86 -7.34
CA ALA A 51 21.21 14.92 -6.35
C ALA A 51 22.61 14.61 -6.92
N LEU A 52 22.70 13.79 -7.96
CA LEU A 52 23.96 13.45 -8.63
C LEU A 52 24.37 14.47 -9.70
N LEU A 53 23.42 15.24 -10.22
CA LEU A 53 23.64 16.20 -11.29
C LEU A 53 23.90 17.61 -10.77
N GLU A 54 23.32 17.95 -9.63
CA GLU A 54 23.48 19.23 -8.97
C GLU A 54 24.71 19.25 -8.04
N ASP A 55 25.25 20.44 -7.85
CA ASP A 55 26.23 20.71 -6.82
C ASP A 55 25.56 20.88 -5.46
N GLY A 56 26.31 20.58 -4.40
CA GLY A 56 25.79 20.60 -3.02
C GLY A 56 25.20 19.27 -2.54
N LEU A 57 24.51 19.36 -1.41
CA LEU A 57 23.94 18.25 -0.67
C LEU A 57 22.43 18.17 -0.90
N THR A 58 21.92 16.95 -1.12
CA THR A 58 20.48 16.67 -1.04
C THR A 58 20.12 16.18 0.36
N LEU A 59 19.24 16.90 1.04
CA LEU A 59 18.69 16.50 2.33
C LEU A 59 17.39 15.73 2.13
N VAL A 60 17.32 14.48 2.58
CA VAL A 60 16.15 13.62 2.43
C VAL A 60 15.49 13.40 3.78
N ILE A 61 14.31 13.94 3.98
CA ILE A 61 13.52 13.78 5.20
C ILE A 61 12.63 12.55 5.02
N SER A 62 12.81 11.56 5.90
CA SER A 62 12.06 10.30 5.83
C SER A 62 11.61 9.88 7.23
N PRO A 63 10.36 9.43 7.41
CA PRO A 63 9.83 9.09 8.74
C PRO A 63 10.38 7.77 9.30
N LEU A 64 11.19 7.05 8.52
CA LEU A 64 11.45 5.63 8.73
C LEU A 64 12.93 5.31 8.73
N ILE A 65 13.44 5.04 9.93
CA ILE A 65 14.83 4.68 10.17
C ILE A 65 15.26 3.45 9.34
N SER A 66 14.42 2.42 9.26
CA SER A 66 14.72 1.21 8.48
C SER A 66 14.84 1.50 6.99
N LEU A 67 13.93 2.33 6.44
CA LEU A 67 13.98 2.73 5.04
C LEU A 67 15.22 3.58 4.74
N MET A 68 15.59 4.49 5.65
CA MET A 68 16.80 5.31 5.50
C MET A 68 18.05 4.44 5.38
N LYS A 69 18.18 3.40 6.22
CA LYS A 69 19.32 2.48 6.17
C LYS A 69 19.36 1.74 4.83
N ASP A 70 18.26 1.12 4.41
CA ASP A 70 18.21 0.35 3.17
C ASP A 70 18.52 1.23 1.94
N GLN A 71 18.04 2.48 1.92
CA GLN A 71 18.35 3.43 0.85
C GLN A 71 19.84 3.82 0.84
N VAL A 72 20.42 4.09 2.01
CA VAL A 72 21.85 4.46 2.12
C VAL A 72 22.75 3.29 1.74
N ASP A 73 22.46 2.08 2.21
CA ASP A 73 23.23 0.87 1.87
C ASP A 73 23.19 0.62 0.34
N SER A 74 22.02 0.77 -0.29
CA SER A 74 21.88 0.64 -1.74
C SER A 74 22.63 1.72 -2.52
N LEU A 75 22.59 2.98 -2.06
CA LEU A 75 23.34 4.09 -2.68
C LEU A 75 24.85 3.85 -2.58
N GLN A 76 25.35 3.42 -1.42
CA GLN A 76 26.77 3.12 -1.21
C GLN A 76 27.24 1.95 -2.08
N GLN A 77 26.43 0.91 -2.23
CA GLN A 77 26.72 -0.21 -3.14
C GLN A 77 26.80 0.23 -4.62
N ASN A 78 26.04 1.24 -5.00
CA ASN A 78 26.10 1.87 -6.32
C ASN A 78 27.21 2.93 -6.44
N GLY A 79 28.08 3.07 -5.45
CA GLY A 79 29.19 4.03 -5.44
C GLY A 79 28.78 5.48 -5.17
N ILE A 80 27.58 5.72 -4.65
CA ILE A 80 27.06 7.06 -4.35
C ILE A 80 27.30 7.39 -2.87
N PRO A 81 28.03 8.48 -2.55
CA PRO A 81 28.26 8.89 -1.17
C PRO A 81 26.98 9.35 -0.47
N ALA A 82 26.45 8.51 0.41
CA ALA A 82 25.25 8.77 1.19
C ALA A 82 25.43 8.39 2.67
N ALA A 83 24.69 9.09 3.54
CA ALA A 83 24.65 8.79 4.98
C ALA A 83 23.25 9.10 5.56
N PHE A 84 23.00 8.67 6.80
CA PHE A 84 21.76 8.97 7.51
C PHE A 84 22.01 9.46 8.95
N ILE A 85 21.08 10.27 9.46
CA ILE A 85 21.02 10.73 10.85
C ILE A 85 19.64 10.46 11.44
N ASN A 86 19.55 9.67 12.51
CA ASN A 86 18.32 9.37 13.23
C ASN A 86 18.54 9.37 14.75
N SER A 87 17.48 9.14 15.54
CA SER A 87 17.51 9.16 17.01
C SER A 87 18.32 8.02 17.66
N SER A 88 18.56 6.91 16.96
CA SER A 88 19.30 5.75 17.52
C SER A 88 20.83 5.88 17.42
N GLN A 89 21.34 6.87 16.69
CA GLN A 89 22.79 7.10 16.57
C GLN A 89 23.34 7.94 17.72
N GLU A 90 24.55 7.58 18.15
CA GLU A 90 25.35 8.36 19.10
C GLU A 90 25.72 9.73 18.53
N PHE A 91 25.89 10.69 19.42
CA PHE A 91 26.18 12.08 19.07
C PHE A 91 27.46 12.24 18.22
N GLU A 92 28.53 11.54 18.58
CA GLU A 92 29.80 11.61 17.84
C GLU A 92 29.67 11.07 16.41
N THR A 93 28.86 10.03 16.20
CA THR A 93 28.57 9.49 14.87
C THR A 93 27.82 10.52 14.01
N ALA A 94 26.79 11.16 14.58
CA ALA A 94 26.03 12.21 13.88
C ALA A 94 26.93 13.41 13.53
N LYS A 95 27.79 13.83 14.46
CA LYS A 95 28.76 14.93 14.25
C LYS A 95 29.78 14.61 13.15
N ALA A 96 30.27 13.37 13.09
CA ALA A 96 31.16 12.92 12.01
C ALA A 96 30.47 12.97 10.64
N VAL A 97 29.22 12.50 10.55
CA VAL A 97 28.42 12.57 9.31
C VAL A 97 28.22 14.01 8.86
N LEU A 98 27.86 14.93 9.76
CA LEU A 98 27.70 16.34 9.44
C LEU A 98 29.01 17.00 9.00
N THR A 99 30.15 16.59 9.58
CA THR A 99 31.46 17.09 9.17
C THR A 99 31.80 16.67 7.73
N ARG A 100 31.51 15.42 7.36
CA ARG A 100 31.65 14.93 5.98
C ARG A 100 30.73 15.67 5.01
N ALA A 101 29.48 15.92 5.43
CA ALA A 101 28.52 16.71 4.65
C ALA A 101 29.03 18.13 4.37
N ARG A 102 29.59 18.81 5.39
CA ARG A 102 30.22 20.14 5.25
C ARG A 102 31.41 20.15 4.29
N ARG A 103 32.16 19.05 4.20
CA ARG A 103 33.33 18.90 3.32
C ARG A 103 32.98 18.49 1.88
N HIS A 104 31.68 18.48 1.52
CA HIS A 104 31.20 18.02 0.22
C HIS A 104 31.51 16.55 -0.10
N GLU A 105 31.74 15.72 0.93
CA GLU A 105 32.02 14.29 0.76
C GLU A 105 30.75 13.44 0.64
N LEU A 106 29.57 14.06 0.82
CA LEU A 106 28.26 13.40 0.74
C LEU A 106 27.40 14.09 -0.32
N LYS A 107 26.68 13.29 -1.12
CA LYS A 107 25.66 13.77 -2.06
C LYS A 107 24.26 13.68 -1.48
N LEU A 108 23.97 12.67 -0.66
CA LEU A 108 22.68 12.50 0.00
C LEU A 108 22.83 12.33 1.52
N LEU A 109 22.02 13.06 2.27
CA LEU A 109 21.90 12.92 3.72
C LEU A 109 20.44 12.65 4.09
N TYR A 110 20.16 11.45 4.59
CA TYR A 110 18.84 11.10 5.09
C TYR A 110 18.68 11.53 6.55
N ILE A 111 17.51 12.05 6.91
CA ILE A 111 17.22 12.50 8.27
C ILE A 111 15.82 12.12 8.73
N ALA A 112 15.72 11.71 10.00
CA ALA A 112 14.44 11.48 10.67
C ALA A 112 13.80 12.82 11.11
N PRO A 113 12.49 13.03 10.92
CA PRO A 113 11.82 14.32 11.18
C PRO A 113 11.89 14.74 12.66
N GLU A 114 11.98 13.82 13.60
CA GLU A 114 12.08 14.11 15.04
C GLU A 114 13.41 14.84 15.38
N ARG A 115 14.44 14.69 14.54
CA ARG A 115 15.71 15.45 14.70
C ARG A 115 15.53 16.94 14.40
N LEU A 116 14.48 17.32 13.67
CA LEU A 116 14.15 18.72 13.38
C LEU A 116 13.62 19.48 14.61
N GLU A 117 13.24 18.76 15.68
CA GLU A 117 12.82 19.38 16.95
C GLU A 117 14.01 19.85 17.80
N ASN A 118 15.23 19.41 17.45
CA ASN A 118 16.42 19.76 18.19
C ASN A 118 17.07 21.04 17.63
N GLN A 119 17.02 22.12 18.41
CA GLN A 119 17.55 23.42 18.02
C GLN A 119 19.04 23.40 17.63
N PHE A 120 19.86 22.64 18.37
CA PHE A 120 21.28 22.47 18.05
C PHE A 120 21.49 21.82 16.68
N PHE A 121 20.60 20.90 16.30
CA PHE A 121 20.67 20.23 15.01
C PHE A 121 20.27 21.18 13.86
N LEU A 122 19.27 22.04 14.08
CA LEU A 122 18.87 23.07 13.12
C LEU A 122 20.03 24.03 12.82
N GLU A 123 20.74 24.50 13.84
CA GLU A 123 21.93 25.36 13.68
C GLU A 123 23.03 24.69 12.84
N LEU A 124 23.22 23.38 13.01
CA LEU A 124 24.18 22.63 12.19
C LEU A 124 23.71 22.49 10.74
N LEU A 125 22.43 22.25 10.48
CA LEU A 125 21.88 22.20 9.12
C LEU A 125 22.07 23.51 8.36
N GLN A 126 21.98 24.66 9.04
CA GLN A 126 22.20 25.99 8.43
C GLN A 126 23.61 26.19 7.86
N THR A 127 24.56 25.34 8.22
CA THR A 127 25.93 25.42 7.71
C THR A 127 26.21 24.49 6.53
N LEU A 128 25.23 23.67 6.14
CA LEU A 128 25.37 22.72 5.06
C LEU A 128 25.02 23.38 3.71
N PRO A 129 25.74 23.04 2.64
CA PRO A 129 25.45 23.52 1.28
C PRO A 129 24.29 22.74 0.66
N VAL A 130 23.09 22.86 1.23
CA VAL A 130 21.89 22.14 0.78
C VAL A 130 21.35 22.78 -0.49
N SER A 131 21.27 22.00 -1.58
CA SER A 131 20.74 22.43 -2.88
C SER A 131 19.34 21.88 -3.17
N LEU A 132 19.02 20.71 -2.62
CA LEU A 132 17.74 20.03 -2.78
C LEU A 132 17.26 19.47 -1.45
N VAL A 133 15.98 19.65 -1.15
CA VAL A 133 15.29 18.98 -0.03
C VAL A 133 14.23 18.04 -0.59
N ALA A 134 14.36 16.76 -0.28
CA ALA A 134 13.37 15.74 -0.60
C ALA A 134 12.59 15.34 0.65
N VAL A 135 11.28 15.50 0.61
CA VAL A 135 10.36 15.05 1.65
C VAL A 135 9.73 13.74 1.19
N ASP A 136 10.24 12.63 1.70
CA ASP A 136 9.69 11.30 1.40
C ASP A 136 8.51 11.00 2.32
N GLU A 137 7.55 10.23 1.81
CA GLU A 137 6.26 9.99 2.48
C GLU A 137 5.57 11.30 2.97
N ALA A 138 5.55 12.32 2.10
CA ALA A 138 5.07 13.66 2.41
C ALA A 138 3.62 13.75 2.93
N HIS A 139 2.82 12.67 2.79
CA HIS A 139 1.50 12.59 3.41
C HIS A 139 1.55 12.70 4.94
N CYS A 140 2.69 12.42 5.60
CA CYS A 140 2.87 12.59 7.03
C CYS A 140 2.79 14.06 7.52
N ILE A 141 2.96 15.04 6.62
CA ILE A 141 2.82 16.46 6.94
C ILE A 141 1.37 16.81 7.26
N SER A 142 0.43 16.20 6.53
CA SER A 142 -0.99 16.54 6.62
C SER A 142 -1.64 15.85 7.81
N GLN A 143 -2.39 16.60 8.60
CA GLN A 143 -3.26 16.04 9.67
C GLN A 143 -4.37 15.16 9.09
N TRP A 144 -4.67 15.33 7.80
CA TRP A 144 -5.61 14.52 7.03
C TRP A 144 -4.92 13.30 6.38
N GLY A 145 -3.62 13.10 6.60
CA GLY A 145 -2.91 11.89 6.23
C GLY A 145 -3.34 10.68 7.07
N HIS A 146 -2.93 9.48 6.64
CA HIS A 146 -3.16 8.25 7.40
C HIS A 146 -2.03 7.93 8.40
N ASP A 147 -0.88 8.62 8.32
CA ASP A 147 0.26 8.53 9.26
C ASP A 147 0.78 9.95 9.61
N PHE A 148 -0.10 10.81 10.14
CA PHE A 148 0.26 12.18 10.51
C PHE A 148 1.36 12.20 11.58
N ARG A 149 2.38 13.05 11.39
CA ARG A 149 3.50 13.21 12.32
C ARG A 149 3.73 14.68 12.64
N PRO A 150 3.49 15.14 13.90
CA PRO A 150 3.65 16.54 14.28
C PRO A 150 5.02 17.16 13.96
N SER A 151 6.10 16.38 14.01
CA SER A 151 7.46 16.85 13.73
C SER A 151 7.61 17.41 12.30
N TYR A 152 6.79 16.95 11.34
CA TYR A 152 6.79 17.48 9.98
C TYR A 152 6.25 18.92 9.87
N LEU A 153 5.41 19.37 10.82
CA LEU A 153 4.90 20.75 10.82
C LEU A 153 6.01 21.79 11.06
N LYS A 154 7.18 21.37 11.55
CA LYS A 154 8.36 22.23 11.70
C LYS A 154 9.14 22.42 10.41
N LEU A 155 8.87 21.63 9.38
CA LEU A 155 9.62 21.65 8.14
C LEU A 155 9.60 23.01 7.42
N PRO A 156 8.46 23.72 7.28
CA PRO A 156 8.46 25.03 6.63
C PRO A 156 9.36 26.05 7.35
N ALA A 157 9.36 26.03 8.69
CA ALA A 157 10.22 26.90 9.49
C ALA A 157 11.70 26.57 9.34
N LEU A 158 12.07 25.27 9.25
CA LEU A 158 13.43 24.85 8.93
C LEU A 158 13.87 25.35 7.55
N LEU A 159 13.03 25.15 6.53
CA LEU A 159 13.35 25.53 5.15
C LEU A 159 13.62 27.04 5.03
N ALA A 160 12.87 27.86 5.78
CA ALA A 160 13.06 29.30 5.84
C ALA A 160 14.37 29.74 6.52
N GLN A 161 14.99 28.86 7.32
CA GLN A 161 16.23 29.15 8.04
C GLN A 161 17.49 28.69 7.29
N LEU A 162 17.35 27.91 6.21
CA LEU A 162 18.51 27.49 5.42
C LEU A 162 19.15 28.69 4.70
N PRO A 163 20.49 28.72 4.58
CA PRO A 163 21.23 29.87 4.04
C PRO A 163 20.94 30.15 2.56
N VAL A 164 20.55 29.12 1.83
CA VAL A 164 20.09 29.18 0.44
C VAL A 164 18.70 28.57 0.42
N SER A 165 17.80 29.08 -0.42
CA SER A 165 16.49 28.46 -0.64
C SER A 165 16.68 27.22 -1.54
N PRO A 166 16.64 25.99 -0.99
CA PRO A 166 16.86 24.81 -1.80
C PRO A 166 15.62 24.53 -2.64
N THR A 167 15.82 23.87 -3.78
CA THR A 167 14.68 23.29 -4.51
C THR A 167 14.03 22.23 -3.62
N LEU A 168 12.70 22.14 -3.61
CA LEU A 168 11.98 21.18 -2.79
C LEU A 168 11.20 20.18 -3.64
N VAL A 169 11.25 18.90 -3.24
CA VAL A 169 10.36 17.87 -3.77
C VAL A 169 9.63 17.16 -2.63
N ALA A 170 8.30 17.07 -2.73
CA ALA A 170 7.48 16.27 -1.86
C ALA A 170 7.02 15.01 -2.60
N LEU A 171 7.24 13.82 -2.04
CA LEU A 171 6.91 12.56 -2.68
C LEU A 171 5.98 11.72 -1.79
N THR A 172 4.91 11.19 -2.37
CA THR A 172 4.01 10.28 -1.64
C THR A 172 3.25 9.38 -2.60
N ALA A 173 2.88 8.18 -2.12
CA ALA A 173 2.09 7.20 -2.87
C ALA A 173 0.60 7.16 -2.50
N THR A 174 0.18 7.89 -1.47
CA THR A 174 -1.13 7.71 -0.84
C THR A 174 -1.77 9.04 -0.41
N ALA A 175 -1.58 10.10 -1.20
CA ALA A 175 -2.27 11.37 -0.94
C ALA A 175 -3.63 11.41 -1.64
N THR A 176 -4.69 11.61 -0.86
CA THR A 176 -6.00 12.04 -1.37
C THR A 176 -5.91 13.49 -1.89
N PRO A 177 -6.89 13.99 -2.68
CA PRO A 177 -6.87 15.37 -3.16
C PRO A 177 -6.74 16.42 -2.05
N GLN A 178 -7.38 16.19 -0.90
CA GLN A 178 -7.28 17.06 0.27
C GLN A 178 -5.87 17.06 0.86
N VAL A 179 -5.26 15.89 1.03
CA VAL A 179 -3.87 15.75 1.52
C VAL A 179 -2.87 16.38 0.54
N ALA A 180 -3.05 16.17 -0.77
CA ALA A 180 -2.20 16.76 -1.79
C ALA A 180 -2.26 18.30 -1.76
N GLN A 181 -3.45 18.87 -1.54
CA GLN A 181 -3.64 20.31 -1.41
C GLN A 181 -2.93 20.85 -0.15
N ASP A 182 -3.09 20.18 0.98
CA ASP A 182 -2.45 20.55 2.25
C ASP A 182 -0.92 20.54 2.15
N ILE A 183 -0.34 19.51 1.50
CA ILE A 183 1.11 19.46 1.22
C ILE A 183 1.57 20.64 0.36
N LYS A 184 0.80 20.99 -0.69
CA LYS A 184 1.13 22.12 -1.57
C LYS A 184 1.11 23.44 -0.83
N GLU A 185 0.12 23.67 0.03
CA GLU A 185 0.00 24.88 0.82
C GLU A 185 1.12 25.00 1.86
N LEU A 186 1.36 23.95 2.64
CA LEU A 186 2.38 23.95 3.71
C LEU A 186 3.81 24.07 3.17
N LEU A 187 4.09 23.49 2.00
CA LEU A 187 5.43 23.53 1.38
C LEU A 187 5.56 24.57 0.26
N MET A 188 4.54 25.40 0.05
CA MET A 188 4.50 26.45 -0.98
C MET A 188 4.84 25.91 -2.39
N ILE A 189 4.24 24.79 -2.77
CA ILE A 189 4.41 24.15 -4.07
C ILE A 189 3.31 24.65 -5.03
N PRO A 190 3.65 25.27 -6.17
CA PRO A 190 2.67 25.69 -7.18
C PRO A 190 1.88 24.52 -7.75
N ALA A 191 0.60 24.74 -8.07
CA ALA A 191 -0.30 23.69 -8.54
C ALA A 191 0.13 23.08 -9.89
N GLU A 192 0.76 23.88 -10.76
CA GLU A 192 1.31 23.46 -12.05
C GLU A 192 2.49 22.49 -11.95
N ASN A 193 3.17 22.47 -10.79
CA ASN A 193 4.29 21.57 -10.50
C ASN A 193 3.82 20.29 -9.79
N GLU A 194 2.53 19.97 -9.83
CA GLU A 194 2.03 18.66 -9.45
C GLU A 194 2.27 17.65 -10.58
N VAL A 195 3.03 16.60 -10.29
CA VAL A 195 3.20 15.46 -11.18
C VAL A 195 2.44 14.28 -10.59
N LYS A 196 1.29 13.98 -11.19
CA LYS A 196 0.42 12.88 -10.80
C LYS A 196 0.45 11.78 -11.87
N THR A 197 0.73 10.55 -11.45
CA THR A 197 0.63 9.36 -12.31
C THR A 197 -0.55 8.50 -11.89
N SER A 198 -0.96 7.55 -12.73
CA SER A 198 -2.10 6.68 -12.42
C SER A 198 -1.83 5.85 -11.16
N PHE A 199 -2.82 5.81 -10.25
CA PHE A 199 -2.85 4.88 -9.12
C PHE A 199 -3.32 3.48 -9.53
N ALA A 200 -3.63 3.24 -10.81
CA ALA A 200 -3.94 1.90 -11.30
C ALA A 200 -2.70 0.99 -11.23
N ARG A 201 -2.91 -0.29 -10.86
CA ARG A 201 -1.86 -1.30 -10.78
C ARG A 201 -2.23 -2.48 -11.68
N ASP A 202 -1.78 -2.42 -12.92
CA ASP A 202 -2.11 -3.42 -13.96
C ASP A 202 -1.64 -4.83 -13.64
N ASN A 203 -0.64 -4.97 -12.77
CA ASN A 203 -0.16 -6.26 -12.31
C ASN A 203 -0.83 -6.78 -11.03
N LEU A 204 -1.61 -5.96 -10.31
CA LEU A 204 -2.21 -6.34 -9.03
C LEU A 204 -3.69 -6.68 -9.18
N THR A 205 -4.11 -7.85 -8.72
CA THR A 205 -5.52 -8.26 -8.73
C THR A 205 -6.13 -8.08 -7.35
N PHE A 206 -7.08 -7.16 -7.23
CA PHE A 206 -7.83 -6.94 -5.99
C PHE A 206 -8.94 -7.97 -5.84
N LYS A 207 -8.92 -8.70 -4.72
CA LYS A 207 -9.93 -9.67 -4.33
C LYS A 207 -10.57 -9.29 -3.02
N LEU A 208 -11.90 -9.44 -2.94
CA LEU A 208 -12.66 -9.22 -1.72
C LEU A 208 -13.43 -10.48 -1.35
N ILE A 209 -13.27 -10.93 -0.10
CA ILE A 209 -13.88 -12.16 0.40
C ILE A 209 -14.73 -11.87 1.63
N LYS A 210 -15.98 -12.32 1.59
CA LYS A 210 -16.96 -12.20 2.68
C LYS A 210 -17.51 -13.58 3.06
N GLY A 211 -17.94 -13.72 4.31
CA GLY A 211 -18.69 -14.89 4.78
C GLY A 211 -17.97 -16.25 4.73
N THR A 212 -16.70 -16.28 4.35
CA THR A 212 -15.88 -17.49 4.25
C THR A 212 -15.01 -17.65 5.49
N ASP A 213 -14.76 -18.89 5.90
CA ASP A 213 -13.77 -19.18 6.93
C ASP A 213 -12.36 -18.81 6.44
N PHE A 214 -11.73 -17.89 7.17
CA PHE A 214 -10.44 -17.32 6.79
C PHE A 214 -9.33 -18.38 6.81
N GLU A 215 -9.31 -19.18 7.87
CA GLU A 215 -8.24 -20.13 8.14
C GLU A 215 -8.23 -21.25 7.10
N HIS A 216 -9.41 -21.80 6.78
CA HIS A 216 -9.56 -22.78 5.70
C HIS A 216 -9.17 -22.20 4.33
N TYR A 217 -9.60 -20.97 4.01
CA TYR A 217 -9.24 -20.33 2.75
C TYR A 217 -7.73 -20.11 2.65
N LEU A 218 -7.12 -19.56 3.69
CA LEU A 218 -5.69 -19.26 3.74
C LEU A 218 -4.87 -20.52 3.47
N LEU A 219 -5.19 -21.62 4.14
CA LEU A 219 -4.47 -22.88 3.95
C LEU A 219 -4.65 -23.44 2.54
N SER A 220 -5.86 -23.36 1.99
CA SER A 220 -6.14 -23.81 0.62
C SER A 220 -5.36 -22.96 -0.40
N TYR A 221 -5.31 -21.65 -0.17
CA TYR A 221 -4.59 -20.69 -1.01
C TYR A 221 -3.08 -20.93 -0.98
N LEU A 222 -2.49 -21.09 0.20
CA LEU A 222 -1.05 -21.33 0.36
C LEU A 222 -0.63 -22.69 -0.23
N LYS A 223 -1.48 -23.72 -0.15
CA LYS A 223 -1.22 -25.01 -0.80
C LYS A 223 -1.22 -24.93 -2.32
N GLN A 224 -2.04 -24.05 -2.90
CA GLN A 224 -2.06 -23.81 -4.35
C GLN A 224 -0.89 -22.95 -4.83
N ASN A 225 -0.26 -22.19 -3.93
CA ASN A 225 0.86 -21.29 -4.22
C ASN A 225 2.05 -21.56 -3.29
N PRO A 226 2.61 -22.79 -3.28
CA PRO A 226 3.59 -23.22 -2.26
C PRO A 226 4.94 -22.50 -2.37
N ASN A 227 5.29 -22.01 -3.56
CA ASN A 227 6.54 -21.33 -3.82
C ASN A 227 6.42 -19.81 -3.69
N ASP A 228 5.23 -19.27 -3.47
CA ASP A 228 5.00 -17.84 -3.47
C ASP A 228 5.35 -17.21 -2.13
N SER A 229 6.06 -16.08 -2.18
CA SER A 229 6.28 -15.25 -1.00
C SER A 229 5.10 -14.29 -0.83
N GLY A 230 4.64 -14.11 0.40
CA GLY A 230 3.49 -13.27 0.68
C GLY A 230 3.42 -12.72 2.09
N ILE A 231 2.61 -11.68 2.26
CA ILE A 231 2.39 -10.99 3.53
C ILE A 231 0.94 -11.19 3.96
N ILE A 232 0.72 -11.50 5.23
CA ILE A 232 -0.59 -11.66 5.84
C ILE A 232 -0.75 -10.61 6.94
N TYR A 233 -1.60 -9.62 6.69
CA TYR A 233 -1.88 -8.54 7.63
C TYR A 233 -3.03 -8.87 8.58
N ALA A 234 -2.84 -8.60 9.87
CA ALA A 234 -3.89 -8.66 10.89
C ALA A 234 -3.83 -7.43 11.81
N SER A 235 -4.97 -7.04 12.38
CA SER A 235 -5.07 -5.78 13.15
C SER A 235 -4.49 -5.88 14.56
N THR A 236 -4.30 -7.09 15.10
CA THR A 236 -3.86 -7.30 16.50
C THR A 236 -2.67 -8.23 16.62
N ARG A 237 -1.80 -7.96 17.62
CA ARG A 237 -0.63 -8.80 17.95
C ARG A 237 -1.05 -10.26 18.21
N LYS A 238 -2.12 -10.44 18.99
CA LYS A 238 -2.69 -11.76 19.30
C LYS A 238 -3.07 -12.55 18.03
N LYS A 239 -3.69 -11.90 17.05
CA LYS A 239 -4.07 -12.58 15.79
C LYS A 239 -2.85 -12.90 14.94
N VAL A 240 -1.84 -12.03 14.90
CA VAL A 240 -0.55 -12.28 14.23
C VAL A 240 0.13 -13.53 14.82
N GLU A 241 0.28 -13.58 16.15
CA GLU A 241 0.88 -14.72 16.84
C GLU A 241 0.08 -16.01 16.60
N GLN A 242 -1.26 -15.95 16.71
CA GLN A 242 -2.13 -17.10 16.44
C GLN A 242 -1.94 -17.67 15.03
N LEU A 243 -1.93 -16.82 14.01
CA LEU A 243 -1.75 -17.23 12.62
C LEU A 243 -0.33 -17.77 12.37
N GLY A 244 0.69 -17.13 12.94
CA GLY A 244 2.07 -17.62 12.86
C GLY A 244 2.23 -19.02 13.45
N ILE A 245 1.67 -19.27 14.63
CA ILE A 245 1.67 -20.59 15.28
C ILE A 245 0.93 -21.61 14.42
N MET A 246 -0.25 -21.24 13.90
CA MET A 246 -1.07 -22.11 13.06
C MET A 246 -0.32 -22.56 11.80
N LEU A 247 0.27 -21.61 11.06
CA LEU A 247 0.98 -21.92 9.81
C LEU A 247 2.20 -22.81 10.05
N ASN A 248 3.00 -22.51 11.07
CA ASN A 248 4.18 -23.32 11.41
C ASN A 248 3.80 -24.74 11.85
N LYS A 249 2.70 -24.92 12.61
CA LYS A 249 2.17 -26.25 12.95
C LYS A 249 1.76 -27.08 11.74
N MET A 250 1.39 -26.41 10.63
CA MET A 250 1.00 -27.06 9.39
C MET A 250 2.16 -27.22 8.40
N GLY A 251 3.40 -26.99 8.85
CA GLY A 251 4.61 -27.13 8.05
C GLY A 251 4.90 -25.97 7.09
N ILE A 252 4.12 -24.88 7.17
CA ILE A 252 4.32 -23.68 6.36
C ILE A 252 5.24 -22.73 7.13
N LYS A 253 6.45 -22.51 6.61
CA LYS A 253 7.43 -21.61 7.21
C LYS A 253 6.92 -20.17 7.19
N ALA A 254 6.52 -19.65 8.35
CA ALA A 254 5.98 -18.30 8.49
C ALA A 254 6.67 -17.54 9.63
N GLY A 255 7.21 -16.35 9.31
CA GLY A 255 7.68 -15.38 10.29
C GLY A 255 6.51 -14.55 10.85
N ILE A 256 6.69 -13.99 12.05
CA ILE A 256 5.75 -13.02 12.64
C ILE A 256 6.42 -11.66 12.82
N TYR A 257 5.64 -10.57 12.71
CA TYR A 257 6.14 -9.23 12.96
C TYR A 257 5.08 -8.31 13.58
N HIS A 258 5.38 -7.76 14.75
CA HIS A 258 4.59 -6.70 15.38
C HIS A 258 5.44 -5.90 16.37
N ALA A 259 4.96 -4.72 16.76
CA ALA A 259 5.65 -3.82 17.70
C ALA A 259 5.81 -4.35 19.14
N GLY A 260 5.30 -5.55 19.44
CA GLY A 260 5.49 -6.21 20.73
C GLY A 260 6.71 -7.12 20.80
N LEU A 261 7.32 -7.42 19.65
CA LEU A 261 8.54 -8.21 19.56
C LEU A 261 9.76 -7.36 19.92
N SER A 262 10.82 -7.99 20.43
CA SER A 262 12.09 -7.31 20.64
C SER A 262 12.68 -6.81 19.31
N GLU A 263 13.58 -5.83 19.37
CA GLU A 263 14.24 -5.33 18.15
C GLU A 263 15.02 -6.45 17.42
N LEU A 264 15.67 -7.34 18.19
CA LEU A 264 16.38 -8.50 17.66
C LEU A 264 15.43 -9.43 16.89
N GLN A 265 14.31 -9.82 17.49
CA GLN A 265 13.31 -10.69 16.86
C GLN A 265 12.70 -10.07 15.60
N ARG A 266 12.43 -8.76 15.62
CA ARG A 266 11.93 -8.03 14.45
C ARG A 266 12.94 -8.06 13.31
N ARG A 267 14.22 -7.85 13.62
CA ARG A 267 15.32 -7.88 12.66
C ARG A 267 15.49 -9.27 12.05
N GLU A 268 15.56 -10.31 12.88
CA GLU A 268 15.67 -11.70 12.43
C GLU A 268 14.50 -12.11 11.52
N SER A 269 13.26 -11.84 11.94
CA SER A 269 12.07 -12.17 11.16
C SER A 269 12.01 -11.41 9.83
N GLN A 270 12.40 -10.13 9.82
CA GLN A 270 12.48 -9.32 8.60
C GLN A 270 13.56 -9.83 7.65
N GLU A 271 14.75 -10.14 8.17
CA GLU A 271 15.84 -10.72 7.38
C GLU A 271 15.41 -12.06 6.79
N ASP A 272 14.91 -12.98 7.60
CA ASP A 272 14.49 -14.30 7.11
C ASP A 272 13.45 -14.22 6.00
N PHE A 273 12.54 -13.25 6.05
CA PHE A 273 11.58 -12.99 4.99
C PHE A 273 12.24 -12.38 3.74
N LEU A 274 13.14 -11.41 3.93
CA LEU A 274 13.87 -10.77 2.84
C LEU A 274 14.72 -11.79 2.05
N TYR A 275 15.39 -12.69 2.77
CA TYR A 275 16.26 -13.75 2.25
C TYR A 275 15.52 -15.02 1.80
N ASP A 276 14.18 -15.04 1.75
CA ASP A 276 13.36 -16.21 1.37
C ASP A 276 13.59 -17.46 2.27
N ARG A 277 14.11 -17.29 3.49
CA ARG A 277 14.19 -18.35 4.52
C ARG A 277 12.79 -18.66 5.07
N THR A 278 11.99 -17.62 5.27
CA THR A 278 10.56 -17.69 5.59
C THR A 278 9.76 -17.02 4.46
N PRO A 279 9.12 -17.78 3.54
CA PRO A 279 8.42 -17.17 2.40
C PRO A 279 7.19 -16.37 2.83
N ILE A 280 6.60 -16.68 3.99
CA ILE A 280 5.40 -16.04 4.52
C ILE A 280 5.75 -15.15 5.70
N MET A 281 5.26 -13.91 5.68
CA MET A 281 5.25 -13.04 6.85
C MET A 281 3.81 -12.82 7.34
N VAL A 282 3.56 -13.01 8.63
CA VAL A 282 2.32 -12.58 9.29
C VAL A 282 2.61 -11.34 10.13
N ALA A 283 1.87 -10.25 9.94
CA ALA A 283 2.22 -9.01 10.60
C ALA A 283 1.05 -8.06 10.89
N THR A 284 1.29 -7.11 11.81
CA THR A 284 0.46 -5.90 11.91
C THR A 284 0.94 -4.83 10.93
N ASN A 285 0.22 -3.71 10.84
CA ASN A 285 0.62 -2.51 10.08
C ASN A 285 2.04 -1.99 10.41
N ALA A 286 2.61 -2.37 11.56
CA ALA A 286 4.00 -2.09 11.93
C ALA A 286 5.01 -2.70 10.94
N PHE A 287 4.62 -3.74 10.20
CA PHE A 287 5.44 -4.33 9.15
C PHE A 287 5.16 -3.67 7.81
N GLY A 288 6.22 -3.14 7.21
CA GLY A 288 6.27 -2.94 5.78
C GLY A 288 6.78 -1.58 5.35
N MET A 289 6.61 -0.54 6.14
CA MET A 289 6.93 0.83 5.70
C MET A 289 8.38 1.00 5.17
N GLY A 290 9.32 0.13 5.57
CA GLY A 290 10.68 0.06 5.02
C GLY A 290 11.08 -1.23 4.27
N ILE A 291 10.16 -2.14 3.92
CA ILE A 291 10.54 -3.41 3.27
C ILE A 291 10.45 -3.29 1.75
N ASP A 292 11.57 -3.53 1.07
CA ASP A 292 11.68 -3.55 -0.39
C ASP A 292 11.98 -4.94 -0.96
N LYS A 293 11.11 -5.91 -0.63
CA LYS A 293 11.11 -7.22 -1.28
C LYS A 293 10.30 -7.13 -2.58
N SER A 294 10.97 -7.26 -3.73
CA SER A 294 10.31 -7.05 -5.03
C SER A 294 9.37 -8.17 -5.44
N ASN A 295 9.62 -9.40 -4.97
CA ASN A 295 8.97 -10.64 -5.38
C ASN A 295 7.82 -11.11 -4.48
N VAL A 296 7.09 -10.18 -3.85
CA VAL A 296 5.88 -10.51 -3.07
C VAL A 296 4.73 -10.79 -4.03
N ARG A 297 4.23 -12.04 -4.06
CA ARG A 297 3.20 -12.52 -4.98
C ARG A 297 1.78 -12.28 -4.48
N PHE A 298 1.59 -12.26 -3.16
CA PHE A 298 0.30 -11.94 -2.59
C PHE A 298 0.41 -11.14 -1.28
N VAL A 299 -0.61 -10.32 -1.03
CA VAL A 299 -0.87 -9.68 0.25
C VAL A 299 -2.30 -10.05 0.66
N ILE A 300 -2.45 -10.65 1.84
CA ILE A 300 -3.74 -11.06 2.40
C ILE A 300 -4.02 -10.25 3.66
N HIS A 301 -5.09 -9.47 3.67
CA HIS A 301 -5.60 -8.82 4.86
C HIS A 301 -6.59 -9.76 5.54
N ALA A 302 -6.17 -10.39 6.64
CA ALA A 302 -6.99 -11.26 7.48
C ALA A 302 -8.08 -10.49 8.24
N GLN A 303 -7.84 -9.20 8.46
CA GLN A 303 -8.77 -8.25 9.07
C GLN A 303 -8.66 -6.92 8.33
N VAL A 304 -9.73 -6.13 8.37
CA VAL A 304 -9.77 -4.83 7.70
C VAL A 304 -8.73 -3.86 8.30
N PRO A 305 -7.97 -3.14 7.45
CA PRO A 305 -7.09 -2.07 7.91
C PRO A 305 -7.89 -0.85 8.40
N GLY A 306 -7.20 0.14 8.97
CA GLY A 306 -7.84 1.35 9.52
C GLY A 306 -8.38 2.30 8.45
N SER A 307 -7.86 2.24 7.22
CA SER A 307 -8.27 3.10 6.12
C SER A 307 -7.99 2.49 4.74
N LEU A 308 -8.50 3.11 3.67
CA LEU A 308 -8.19 2.68 2.29
C LEU A 308 -6.77 3.05 1.86
N GLU A 309 -6.20 4.12 2.41
CA GLU A 309 -4.80 4.49 2.21
C GLU A 309 -3.87 3.42 2.76
N ALA A 310 -4.12 2.96 4.00
CA ALA A 310 -3.38 1.86 4.59
C ALA A 310 -3.53 0.58 3.77
N TYR A 311 -4.77 0.23 3.38
CA TYR A 311 -5.03 -0.92 2.50
C TYR A 311 -4.24 -0.85 1.19
N TYR A 312 -4.29 0.30 0.49
CA TYR A 312 -3.63 0.49 -0.79
C TYR A 312 -2.09 0.47 -0.66
N GLN A 313 -1.54 1.07 0.40
CA GLN A 313 -0.11 1.03 0.69
C GLN A 313 0.38 -0.40 0.96
N GLU A 314 -0.34 -1.14 1.80
CA GLU A 314 -0.06 -2.52 2.19
C GLU A 314 -0.21 -3.48 1.01
N ALA A 315 -1.32 -3.38 0.25
CA ALA A 315 -1.56 -4.14 -0.97
C ALA A 315 -0.51 -3.86 -2.05
N GLY A 316 -0.09 -2.59 -2.17
CA GLY A 316 0.92 -2.14 -3.14
C GLY A 316 2.33 -2.71 -2.92
N ARG A 317 2.56 -3.44 -1.83
CA ARG A 317 3.78 -4.22 -1.57
C ARG A 317 3.90 -5.43 -2.47
N ALA A 318 2.77 -5.97 -2.92
CA ALA A 318 2.76 -7.07 -3.87
C ALA A 318 3.20 -6.59 -5.27
N GLY A 319 3.98 -7.42 -5.96
CA GLY A 319 4.32 -7.26 -7.37
C GLY A 319 5.06 -5.97 -7.69
N ARG A 320 6.07 -5.59 -6.90
CA ARG A 320 6.91 -4.41 -7.22
C ARG A 320 7.78 -4.63 -8.46
N ASP A 321 8.06 -5.89 -8.78
CA ASP A 321 8.70 -6.34 -10.03
C ASP A 321 7.79 -6.24 -11.28
N GLY A 322 6.51 -5.89 -11.12
CA GLY A 322 5.56 -5.77 -12.22
C GLY A 322 4.88 -7.08 -12.62
N LEU A 323 5.22 -8.21 -11.97
CA LEU A 323 4.60 -9.50 -12.26
C LEU A 323 3.20 -9.62 -11.66
N PRO A 324 2.33 -10.52 -12.18
CA PRO A 324 0.98 -10.64 -11.66
C PRO A 324 0.99 -11.12 -10.22
N SER A 325 0.32 -10.35 -9.37
CA SER A 325 0.22 -10.56 -7.93
C SER A 325 -1.21 -10.31 -7.44
N GLU A 326 -1.55 -10.75 -6.24
CA GLU A 326 -2.91 -10.64 -5.67
C GLU A 326 -2.95 -9.86 -4.36
N ALA A 327 -3.96 -9.01 -4.20
CA ALA A 327 -4.28 -8.34 -2.95
C ALA A 327 -5.67 -8.80 -2.48
N ILE A 328 -5.71 -9.58 -1.40
CA ILE A 328 -6.92 -10.26 -0.94
C ILE A 328 -7.36 -9.64 0.39
N LEU A 329 -8.54 -9.02 0.42
CA LEU A 329 -9.14 -8.47 1.62
C LEU A 329 -10.25 -9.39 2.15
N PHE A 330 -10.08 -9.88 3.37
CA PHE A 330 -11.18 -10.48 4.12
C PHE A 330 -11.95 -9.38 4.85
N TYR A 331 -13.25 -9.33 4.59
CA TYR A 331 -14.12 -8.35 5.20
C TYR A 331 -15.15 -9.03 6.12
N LYS A 332 -15.17 -8.58 7.37
CA LYS A 332 -16.20 -8.91 8.37
C LYS A 332 -16.59 -7.64 9.11
N ASP A 333 -17.88 -7.43 9.32
CA ASP A 333 -18.37 -6.25 10.06
C ASP A 333 -17.85 -6.17 11.50
N ALA A 334 -17.55 -7.32 12.10
CA ALA A 334 -16.96 -7.38 13.45
C ALA A 334 -15.56 -6.74 13.50
N ASP A 335 -14.78 -6.80 12.42
CA ASP A 335 -13.44 -6.22 12.38
C ASP A 335 -13.50 -4.67 12.38
N LEU A 336 -14.59 -4.07 11.87
CA LEU A 336 -14.80 -2.63 11.96
C LEU A 336 -14.91 -2.16 13.42
N GLN A 337 -15.39 -3.00 14.34
CA GLN A 337 -15.46 -2.62 15.77
C GLN A 337 -14.08 -2.46 16.39
N VAL A 338 -13.11 -3.26 15.95
CA VAL A 338 -11.71 -3.14 16.39
C VAL A 338 -11.13 -1.80 15.95
N GLN A 339 -11.38 -1.39 14.70
CA GLN A 339 -10.91 -0.09 14.19
C GLN A 339 -11.59 1.08 14.91
N ARG A 340 -12.91 1.00 15.17
CA ARG A 340 -13.62 2.02 15.97
C ARG A 340 -13.06 2.13 17.38
N PHE A 341 -12.75 1.01 18.02
CA PHE A 341 -12.11 1.01 19.33
C PHE A 341 -10.75 1.74 19.30
N PHE A 342 -9.95 1.59 18.24
CA PHE A 342 -8.70 2.34 18.12
C PHE A 342 -8.94 3.84 17.94
N ILE A 343 -9.95 4.24 17.15
CA ILE A 343 -10.31 5.66 16.96
C ILE A 343 -10.79 6.27 18.28
N ASP A 344 -11.68 5.59 19.00
CA ASP A 344 -12.27 6.08 20.26
C ASP A 344 -11.23 6.23 21.39
N ASN A 345 -10.21 5.38 21.42
CA ASN A 345 -9.14 5.45 22.41
C ASN A 345 -7.93 6.30 21.97
N SER A 346 -7.99 6.92 20.78
CA SER A 346 -6.93 7.82 20.32
C SER A 346 -6.94 9.13 21.13
N GLN A 347 -5.76 9.71 21.35
CA GLN A 347 -5.63 11.04 21.98
C GLN A 347 -5.91 12.19 20.99
N ALA A 348 -6.45 11.88 19.82
CA ALA A 348 -6.72 12.85 18.79
C ALA A 348 -7.90 13.76 19.16
N ASP A 349 -7.93 14.96 18.58
CA ASP A 349 -9.06 15.88 18.75
C ASP A 349 -10.34 15.36 18.05
N GLU A 350 -11.45 16.04 18.31
CA GLU A 350 -12.76 15.64 17.76
C GLU A 350 -12.80 15.70 16.23
N GLN A 351 -12.12 16.66 15.61
CA GLN A 351 -12.10 16.82 14.15
C GLN A 351 -11.33 15.68 13.47
N HIS A 352 -10.19 15.28 14.04
CA HIS A 352 -9.38 14.18 13.55
C HIS A 352 -10.10 12.84 13.73
N ARG A 353 -10.74 12.61 14.89
CA ARG A 353 -11.57 11.41 15.10
C ARG A 353 -12.69 11.31 14.08
N GLU A 354 -13.36 12.42 13.80
CA GLU A 354 -14.43 12.47 12.80
C GLU A 354 -13.91 12.10 11.40
N PHE A 355 -12.72 12.57 11.06
CA PHE A 355 -12.07 12.23 9.81
C PHE A 355 -11.68 10.74 9.72
N ASP A 356 -11.17 10.16 10.80
CA ASP A 356 -10.88 8.71 10.85
C ASP A 356 -12.17 7.87 10.73
N TYR A 357 -13.29 8.35 11.29
CA TYR A 357 -14.59 7.74 11.03
C TYR A 357 -14.98 7.77 9.55
N GLN A 358 -14.72 8.87 8.85
CA GLN A 358 -14.95 8.97 7.40
C GLN A 358 -14.07 7.99 6.60
N LYS A 359 -12.80 7.81 6.97
CA LYS A 359 -11.93 6.80 6.36
C LYS A 359 -12.50 5.39 6.53
N LEU A 360 -12.98 5.05 7.72
CA LEU A 360 -13.58 3.74 7.99
C LEU A 360 -14.88 3.53 7.20
N GLN A 361 -15.68 4.58 7.02
CA GLN A 361 -16.86 4.55 6.14
C GLN A 361 -16.48 4.33 4.67
N ALA A 362 -15.40 4.94 4.18
CA ALA A 362 -14.89 4.69 2.84
C ALA A 362 -14.51 3.22 2.64
N LEU A 363 -13.85 2.61 3.62
CA LEU A 363 -13.52 1.17 3.58
C LEU A 363 -14.79 0.29 3.57
N THR A 364 -15.80 0.67 4.36
CA THR A 364 -17.10 -0.02 4.36
C THR A 364 -17.77 0.06 2.99
N ARG A 365 -17.72 1.21 2.31
CA ARG A 365 -18.22 1.36 0.93
C ARG A 365 -17.42 0.53 -0.06
N TYR A 366 -16.10 0.54 0.02
CA TYR A 366 -15.23 -0.30 -0.82
C TYR A 366 -15.56 -1.78 -0.67
N ALA A 367 -15.83 -2.25 0.55
CA ALA A 367 -16.21 -3.63 0.77
C ALA A 367 -17.60 -3.96 0.21
N ASN A 368 -18.51 -3.01 0.09
CA ASN A 368 -19.91 -3.27 -0.29
C ASN A 368 -20.29 -2.78 -1.68
N THR A 369 -19.33 -2.25 -2.45
CA THR A 369 -19.54 -1.83 -3.84
C THR A 369 -19.63 -3.03 -4.79
N GLU A 370 -20.41 -2.88 -5.86
CA GLU A 370 -20.42 -3.78 -7.02
C GLU A 370 -19.60 -3.24 -8.20
N GLU A 371 -19.05 -2.04 -8.08
CA GLU A 371 -18.19 -1.43 -9.09
C GLU A 371 -16.82 -2.12 -9.13
N CYS A 372 -16.03 -1.85 -10.17
CA CYS A 372 -14.65 -2.33 -10.23
C CYS A 372 -13.84 -1.85 -9.01
N LEU A 373 -13.28 -2.78 -8.24
CA LEU A 373 -12.51 -2.48 -7.02
C LEU A 373 -11.30 -1.55 -7.29
N GLN A 374 -10.55 -1.78 -8.38
CA GLN A 374 -9.44 -0.90 -8.75
C GLN A 374 -9.93 0.52 -9.07
N ARG A 375 -11.01 0.64 -9.84
CA ARG A 375 -11.59 1.94 -10.20
C ARG A 375 -12.06 2.70 -8.96
N PHE A 376 -12.70 2.01 -8.01
CA PHE A 376 -13.08 2.61 -6.73
C PHE A 376 -11.86 3.19 -5.99
N LEU A 377 -10.75 2.45 -5.91
CA LEU A 377 -9.52 2.93 -5.26
C LEU A 377 -8.91 4.13 -6.01
N VAL A 378 -8.87 4.08 -7.34
CA VAL A 378 -8.35 5.17 -8.17
C VAL A 378 -9.20 6.44 -8.01
N GLN A 379 -10.52 6.31 -7.95
CA GLN A 379 -11.46 7.40 -7.68
C GLN A 379 -11.34 7.96 -6.27
N TYR A 380 -11.08 7.12 -5.28
CA TYR A 380 -10.80 7.55 -3.92
C TYR A 380 -9.60 8.51 -3.84
N PHE A 381 -8.56 8.29 -4.66
CA PHE A 381 -7.40 9.20 -4.78
C PHE A 381 -7.60 10.34 -5.82
N GLY A 382 -8.84 10.58 -6.26
CA GLY A 382 -9.21 11.66 -7.17
C GLY A 382 -8.68 11.49 -8.59
N GLN A 383 -8.74 10.27 -9.12
CA GLN A 383 -8.49 9.96 -10.54
C GLN A 383 -9.63 9.12 -11.10
N ASP A 384 -9.69 8.91 -12.41
CA ASP A 384 -10.60 7.92 -13.01
C ASP A 384 -9.79 6.93 -13.85
N CYS A 385 -10.32 5.72 -13.99
CA CYS A 385 -9.77 4.71 -14.88
C CYS A 385 -10.87 3.78 -15.39
N PRO A 386 -10.64 3.08 -16.51
CA PRO A 386 -11.53 1.99 -16.94
C PRO A 386 -11.61 0.85 -15.91
N ASP A 387 -12.65 0.04 -16.02
CA ASP A 387 -12.80 -1.18 -15.22
C ASP A 387 -11.67 -2.18 -15.54
N CYS A 388 -11.03 -2.73 -14.50
CA CYS A 388 -9.81 -3.52 -14.64
C CYS A 388 -10.00 -4.95 -15.23
N GLN A 389 -11.23 -5.41 -15.40
CA GLN A 389 -11.60 -6.74 -15.93
C GLN A 389 -11.09 -7.97 -15.16
N LYS A 390 -10.37 -7.79 -14.04
CA LYS A 390 -9.72 -8.90 -13.29
C LYS A 390 -10.05 -8.95 -11.80
N CYS A 391 -10.55 -7.87 -11.20
CA CYS A 391 -10.91 -7.86 -9.77
C CYS A 391 -12.15 -8.71 -9.51
N THR A 392 -12.38 -9.09 -8.25
CA THR A 392 -13.55 -9.90 -7.85
C THR A 392 -14.85 -9.42 -8.49
N ASN A 393 -15.11 -8.11 -8.46
CA ASN A 393 -16.36 -7.55 -9.01
C ASN A 393 -16.44 -7.58 -10.53
N CYS A 394 -15.30 -7.49 -11.25
CA CYS A 394 -15.30 -7.59 -12.71
C CYS A 394 -15.45 -9.03 -13.20
N THR A 395 -14.88 -9.99 -12.47
CA THR A 395 -14.93 -11.42 -12.82
C THR A 395 -16.18 -12.13 -12.33
N ASP A 396 -17.03 -11.42 -11.60
CA ASP A 396 -18.24 -11.95 -10.99
C ASP A 396 -19.37 -12.01 -12.03
N THR A 397 -19.77 -13.25 -12.35
CA THR A 397 -20.76 -13.61 -13.37
C THR A 397 -22.19 -13.70 -12.83
N ARG A 398 -22.43 -13.35 -11.56
CA ARG A 398 -23.76 -13.46 -10.94
C ARG A 398 -24.74 -12.50 -11.60
N GLU A 399 -25.96 -12.99 -11.82
CA GLU A 399 -27.04 -12.20 -12.39
C GLU A 399 -27.47 -11.06 -11.46
N LYS A 400 -27.80 -9.92 -12.07
CA LYS A 400 -28.38 -8.76 -11.39
C LYS A 400 -29.89 -8.97 -11.21
N GLN A 401 -30.36 -8.88 -9.98
CA GLN A 401 -31.76 -8.95 -9.62
C GLN A 401 -32.30 -7.55 -9.29
N ASP A 402 -33.53 -7.26 -9.70
CA ASP A 402 -34.23 -6.02 -9.36
C ASP A 402 -34.66 -6.09 -7.89
N ILE A 403 -34.00 -5.29 -7.04
CA ILE A 403 -34.27 -5.19 -5.59
C ILE A 403 -34.92 -3.84 -5.23
N THR A 404 -35.59 -3.21 -6.20
CA THR A 404 -36.17 -1.86 -6.04
C THR A 404 -37.15 -1.80 -4.88
N LYS A 405 -37.97 -2.85 -4.68
CA LYS A 405 -38.97 -2.88 -3.61
C LYS A 405 -38.32 -2.93 -2.22
N GLU A 406 -37.32 -3.78 -2.05
CA GLU A 406 -36.55 -3.91 -0.82
C GLU A 406 -35.84 -2.59 -0.50
N ALA A 407 -35.23 -1.96 -1.51
CA ALA A 407 -34.60 -0.65 -1.39
C ALA A 407 -35.60 0.42 -0.93
N GLN A 408 -36.80 0.46 -1.53
CA GLN A 408 -37.88 1.36 -1.13
C GLN A 408 -38.34 1.11 0.30
N MET A 409 -38.52 -0.14 0.73
CA MET A 409 -38.88 -0.49 2.11
C MET A 409 -37.87 0.07 3.11
N ILE A 410 -36.57 -0.12 2.84
CA ILE A 410 -35.47 0.39 3.66
C ILE A 410 -35.51 1.93 3.75
N MET A 411 -35.55 2.61 2.61
CA MET A 411 -35.57 4.08 2.56
C MET A 411 -36.82 4.68 3.22
N SER A 412 -37.97 4.03 2.99
CA SER A 412 -39.28 4.36 3.58
C SER A 412 -39.25 4.26 5.12
N CYS A 413 -38.54 3.27 5.66
CA CYS A 413 -38.33 3.12 7.10
C CYS A 413 -37.41 4.22 7.66
N ILE A 414 -36.30 4.51 6.99
CA ILE A 414 -35.34 5.55 7.41
C ILE A 414 -36.02 6.93 7.50
N VAL A 415 -36.85 7.27 6.50
CA VAL A 415 -37.61 8.54 6.48
C VAL A 415 -38.61 8.59 7.64
N ARG A 416 -39.37 7.51 7.89
CA ARG A 416 -40.34 7.45 9.01
C ARG A 416 -39.67 7.56 10.37
N MET A 417 -38.48 6.99 10.51
CA MET A 417 -37.65 7.12 11.71
C MET A 417 -36.90 8.46 11.79
N GLN A 418 -37.24 9.42 10.93
CA GLN A 418 -36.69 10.77 10.88
C GLN A 418 -35.16 10.83 10.72
N SER A 419 -34.54 9.79 10.13
CA SER A 419 -33.09 9.70 9.90
C SER A 419 -32.23 9.86 11.17
N ARG A 420 -32.74 9.46 12.34
CA ARG A 420 -32.04 9.59 13.65
C ARG A 420 -31.31 8.33 14.11
N PHE A 421 -31.39 7.25 13.34
CA PHE A 421 -30.93 5.93 13.77
C PHE A 421 -29.98 5.30 12.76
N GLY A 422 -29.05 4.51 13.27
CA GLY A 422 -28.09 3.77 12.47
C GLY A 422 -28.64 2.43 11.96
N LYS A 423 -27.82 1.81 11.10
CA LYS A 423 -28.09 0.54 10.39
C LYS A 423 -28.76 -0.54 11.25
N LYS A 424 -28.21 -0.83 12.43
CA LYS A 424 -28.68 -1.94 13.28
C LYS A 424 -30.14 -1.78 13.71
N ILE A 425 -30.54 -0.58 14.15
CA ILE A 425 -31.93 -0.35 14.60
C ILE A 425 -32.88 -0.38 13.40
N VAL A 426 -32.51 0.25 12.28
CA VAL A 426 -33.31 0.21 11.04
C VAL A 426 -33.56 -1.23 10.58
N ALA A 427 -32.50 -2.06 10.53
CA ALA A 427 -32.61 -3.46 10.15
C ALA A 427 -33.49 -4.27 11.11
N GLN A 428 -33.40 -4.00 12.42
CA GLN A 428 -34.24 -4.67 13.41
C GLN A 428 -35.72 -4.29 13.30
N VAL A 429 -36.04 -3.02 13.01
CA VAL A 429 -37.43 -2.57 12.78
C VAL A 429 -38.01 -3.26 11.54
N LEU A 430 -37.27 -3.24 10.42
CA LEU A 430 -37.70 -3.89 9.18
C LEU A 430 -37.93 -5.39 9.32
N ALA A 431 -37.11 -6.08 10.14
CA ALA A 431 -37.24 -7.50 10.45
C ALA A 431 -38.32 -7.82 11.52
N GLY A 432 -38.95 -6.81 12.14
CA GLY A 432 -39.97 -7.02 13.17
C GLY A 432 -39.41 -7.51 14.51
N SER A 433 -38.22 -7.05 14.89
CA SER A 433 -37.56 -7.45 16.13
C SER A 433 -38.31 -6.93 17.36
N LYS A 434 -38.45 -7.79 18.38
CA LYS A 434 -39.06 -7.46 19.68
C LYS A 434 -38.06 -6.93 20.72
N ALA A 435 -36.91 -6.41 20.28
CA ALA A 435 -35.91 -5.87 21.20
C ALA A 435 -36.49 -4.73 22.04
N LYS A 436 -36.15 -4.68 23.34
CA LYS A 436 -36.72 -3.70 24.29
C LYS A 436 -36.66 -2.26 23.79
N ARG A 437 -35.52 -1.86 23.22
CA ARG A 437 -35.29 -0.51 22.68
C ARG A 437 -36.23 -0.13 21.52
N ILE A 438 -36.71 -1.10 20.74
CA ILE A 438 -37.63 -0.86 19.61
C ILE A 438 -39.03 -0.53 20.13
N LEU A 439 -39.47 -1.28 21.15
CA LEU A 439 -40.75 -1.07 21.82
C LEU A 439 -40.73 0.23 22.63
N GLU A 440 -39.63 0.55 23.32
CA GLU A 440 -39.46 1.82 24.04
C GLU A 440 -39.55 3.04 23.09
N LEU A 441 -39.17 2.88 21.83
CA LEU A 441 -39.26 3.93 20.81
C LEU A 441 -40.58 3.89 20.01
N ASN A 442 -41.51 2.98 20.34
CA ASN A 442 -42.78 2.74 19.65
C ASN A 442 -42.62 2.45 18.13
N PHE A 443 -41.50 1.85 17.73
CA PHE A 443 -41.26 1.54 16.31
C PHE A 443 -42.02 0.32 15.82
N ASP A 444 -42.60 -0.47 16.71
CA ASP A 444 -43.55 -1.53 16.41
C ASP A 444 -44.86 -1.00 15.78
N GLN A 445 -45.16 0.29 15.95
CA GLN A 445 -46.34 0.94 15.37
C GLN A 445 -46.11 1.48 13.95
N LEU A 446 -44.85 1.49 13.47
CA LEU A 446 -44.54 1.98 12.13
C LEU A 446 -45.07 1.04 11.07
N SER A 447 -45.58 1.58 9.96
CA SER A 447 -46.06 0.79 8.82
C SER A 447 -44.97 -0.05 8.14
N THR A 448 -43.70 0.21 8.45
CA THR A 448 -42.53 -0.51 7.95
C THR A 448 -41.99 -1.55 8.93
N TYR A 449 -42.61 -1.69 10.11
CA TYR A 449 -42.22 -2.70 11.09
C TYR A 449 -42.56 -4.10 10.60
N GLY A 450 -41.57 -5.00 10.59
CA GLY A 450 -41.75 -6.39 10.13
C GLY A 450 -42.12 -6.53 8.65
N ILE A 451 -41.92 -5.47 7.84
CA ILE A 451 -42.30 -5.48 6.42
C ILE A 451 -41.38 -6.37 5.57
N MET A 452 -40.18 -6.68 6.06
CA MET A 452 -39.21 -7.54 5.39
C MET A 452 -39.16 -8.92 6.05
N HIS A 453 -39.17 -9.98 5.25
CA HIS A 453 -39.08 -11.37 5.72
C HIS A 453 -37.63 -11.85 5.90
N GLN A 454 -36.67 -11.10 5.38
CA GLN A 454 -35.24 -11.34 5.51
C GLN A 454 -34.78 -11.25 6.97
N LYS A 455 -33.69 -11.95 7.30
CA LYS A 455 -33.08 -11.82 8.62
C LYS A 455 -32.44 -10.45 8.79
N THR A 456 -32.34 -9.96 10.03
CA THR A 456 -31.70 -8.67 10.33
C THR A 456 -30.34 -8.50 9.65
N LYS A 457 -29.50 -9.53 9.62
CA LYS A 457 -28.17 -9.48 9.00
C LYS A 457 -28.20 -9.33 7.47
N GLU A 458 -29.17 -9.94 6.80
CA GLU A 458 -29.38 -9.79 5.35
C GLU A 458 -29.85 -8.36 5.04
N ILE A 459 -30.73 -7.80 5.86
CA ILE A 459 -31.17 -6.40 5.75
C ILE A 459 -30.01 -5.43 6.00
N GLU A 460 -29.15 -5.71 6.99
CA GLU A 460 -27.92 -4.93 7.21
C GLU A 460 -27.01 -4.93 5.97
N THR A 461 -26.87 -6.09 5.31
CA THR A 461 -26.07 -6.23 4.08
C THR A 461 -26.67 -5.42 2.93
N LEU A 462 -28.01 -5.42 2.78
CA LEU A 462 -28.71 -4.58 1.80
C LEU A 462 -28.51 -3.09 2.09
N ILE A 463 -28.57 -2.67 3.36
CA ILE A 463 -28.30 -1.28 3.75
C ILE A 463 -26.86 -0.87 3.40
N ASP A 464 -25.89 -1.75 3.63
CA ASP A 464 -24.48 -1.48 3.28
C ASP A 464 -24.30 -1.34 1.77
N PHE A 465 -24.94 -2.21 0.97
CA PHE A 465 -24.97 -2.11 -0.49
C PHE A 465 -25.59 -0.79 -0.97
N LEU A 466 -26.75 -0.39 -0.41
CA LEU A 466 -27.42 0.86 -0.78
C LEU A 466 -26.58 2.09 -0.39
N THR A 467 -25.83 2.00 0.70
CA THR A 467 -24.89 3.04 1.14
C THR A 467 -23.67 3.11 0.20
N ALA A 468 -23.11 1.97 -0.18
CA ALA A 468 -22.00 1.91 -1.13
C ALA A 468 -22.38 2.42 -2.53
N SER A 469 -23.61 2.13 -2.97
CA SER A 469 -24.17 2.57 -4.26
C SER A 469 -24.66 4.03 -4.24
N GLY A 470 -24.54 4.74 -3.11
CA GLY A 470 -24.88 6.15 -3.00
C GLY A 470 -26.37 6.48 -2.86
N TYR A 471 -27.26 5.48 -2.68
CA TYR A 471 -28.69 5.71 -2.38
C TYR A 471 -28.91 6.15 -0.92
N LEU A 472 -28.01 5.73 -0.03
CA LEU A 472 -27.98 6.11 1.37
C LEU A 472 -26.66 6.84 1.68
N LYS A 473 -26.70 7.74 2.66
CA LYS A 473 -25.53 8.39 3.24
C LYS A 473 -25.56 8.20 4.75
N THR A 474 -24.40 7.87 5.32
CA THR A 474 -24.20 7.83 6.76
C THR A 474 -23.71 9.18 7.26
N SER A 475 -24.19 9.63 8.42
CA SER A 475 -23.50 10.68 9.17
C SER A 475 -22.14 10.17 9.62
N SER A 476 -21.23 11.10 9.85
CA SER A 476 -19.93 10.83 10.42
C SER A 476 -20.06 10.71 11.96
N GLY A 477 -19.06 10.13 12.64
CA GLY A 477 -18.99 10.03 14.10
C GLY A 477 -19.24 8.64 14.70
N GLN A 478 -19.18 8.59 16.04
CA GLN A 478 -19.25 7.35 16.84
C GLN A 478 -20.58 6.59 16.65
N PHE A 479 -21.69 7.32 16.47
CA PHE A 479 -23.03 6.77 16.26
C PHE A 479 -23.60 7.23 14.90
N PRO A 480 -23.18 6.59 13.79
CA PRO A 480 -23.60 7.03 12.46
C PRO A 480 -25.09 6.79 12.22
N THR A 481 -25.80 7.84 11.80
CA THR A 481 -27.21 7.81 11.40
C THR A 481 -27.35 7.65 9.89
N LEU A 482 -28.45 7.04 9.43
CA LEU A 482 -28.73 6.85 8.01
C LEU A 482 -29.63 7.96 7.47
N HIS A 483 -29.26 8.48 6.29
CA HIS A 483 -30.01 9.47 5.54
C HIS A 483 -30.22 8.98 4.09
N VAL A 484 -31.37 9.30 3.50
CA VAL A 484 -31.66 9.01 2.09
C VAL A 484 -31.08 10.14 1.23
N THR A 485 -30.32 9.81 0.20
CA THR A 485 -29.75 10.79 -0.74
C THR A 485 -30.77 11.23 -1.78
N GLN A 486 -30.43 12.21 -2.64
CA GLN A 486 -31.30 12.60 -3.75
C GLN A 486 -31.55 11.44 -4.73
N THR A 487 -30.53 10.62 -5.00
CA THR A 487 -30.67 9.42 -5.84
C THR A 487 -31.56 8.37 -5.18
N GLY A 488 -31.43 8.18 -3.86
CA GLY A 488 -32.34 7.33 -3.09
C GLY A 488 -33.80 7.83 -3.13
N LEU A 489 -34.02 9.15 -3.03
CA LEU A 489 -35.35 9.74 -3.14
C LEU A 489 -35.98 9.52 -4.52
N ALA A 490 -35.20 9.53 -5.60
CA ALA A 490 -35.69 9.20 -6.94
C ALA A 490 -36.21 7.75 -7.01
N VAL A 491 -35.49 6.80 -6.40
CA VAL A 491 -35.95 5.40 -6.28
C VAL A 491 -37.23 5.31 -5.44
N LEU A 492 -37.30 6.04 -4.32
CA LEU A 492 -38.49 6.09 -3.46
C LEU A 492 -39.73 6.61 -4.22
N ARG A 493 -39.53 7.48 -5.21
CA ARG A 493 -40.58 8.03 -6.09
C ARG A 493 -40.83 7.21 -7.36
N ASN A 494 -40.30 6.00 -7.46
CA ASN A 494 -40.37 5.14 -8.67
C ASN A 494 -39.75 5.78 -9.94
N GLN A 495 -38.82 6.71 -9.80
CA GLN A 495 -38.14 7.36 -10.92
C GLN A 495 -36.85 6.64 -11.35
N ALA A 496 -36.36 5.71 -10.53
CA ALA A 496 -35.18 4.90 -10.80
C ALA A 496 -35.35 3.50 -10.20
N LYS A 497 -34.65 2.52 -10.78
CA LYS A 497 -34.61 1.13 -10.30
C LYS A 497 -33.27 0.79 -9.66
N VAL A 498 -33.27 -0.16 -8.74
CA VAL A 498 -32.08 -0.66 -8.05
C VAL A 498 -31.88 -2.12 -8.40
N TYR A 499 -30.67 -2.43 -8.85
CA TYR A 499 -30.26 -3.79 -9.18
C TYR A 499 -29.07 -4.19 -8.32
N ALA A 500 -29.08 -5.42 -7.80
CA ALA A 500 -27.97 -6.00 -7.04
C ALA A 500 -27.70 -7.43 -7.50
N ARG A 501 -26.46 -7.91 -7.36
CA ARG A 501 -26.09 -9.29 -7.72
C ARG A 501 -26.58 -10.29 -6.68
N SER A 502 -27.07 -11.44 -7.16
CA SER A 502 -27.54 -12.53 -6.30
C SER A 502 -26.41 -13.15 -5.46
N GLU A 503 -26.73 -13.81 -4.33
CA GLU A 503 -25.72 -14.33 -3.37
C GLU A 503 -25.07 -15.68 -3.75
N LYS A 504 -25.55 -16.40 -4.76
CA LYS A 504 -25.01 -17.73 -5.12
C LYS A 504 -23.73 -17.60 -5.96
N ALA A 505 -22.61 -18.02 -5.41
CA ALA A 505 -21.32 -18.03 -6.09
C ALA A 505 -20.91 -19.44 -6.54
N GLU A 506 -20.64 -19.62 -7.84
CA GLU A 506 -19.83 -20.73 -8.35
C GLU A 506 -18.35 -20.33 -8.35
N ARG A 507 -17.49 -21.25 -7.89
CA ARG A 507 -16.04 -21.04 -7.79
C ARG A 507 -15.37 -21.45 -9.10
N ASN A 508 -14.78 -20.48 -9.81
CA ASN A 508 -13.82 -20.78 -10.88
C ASN A 508 -12.40 -20.45 -10.41
N SER A 509 -11.60 -21.48 -10.13
CA SER A 509 -10.16 -21.39 -9.94
C SER A 509 -9.47 -21.47 -11.31
N LYS A 510 -8.92 -20.37 -11.81
CA LYS A 510 -7.97 -20.42 -12.92
C LYS A 510 -6.63 -20.92 -12.38
N GLN A 511 -6.22 -22.08 -12.86
CA GLN A 511 -4.92 -22.69 -12.61
C GLN A 511 -3.84 -21.86 -13.31
N ARG A 512 -2.82 -21.44 -12.56
CA ARG A 512 -1.64 -20.76 -13.10
C ARG A 512 -0.64 -21.85 -13.51
N VAL A 513 -0.27 -21.89 -14.78
CA VAL A 513 0.75 -22.81 -15.29
C VAL A 513 2.08 -22.06 -15.29
N GLU A 514 2.97 -22.39 -14.35
CA GLU A 514 4.34 -21.86 -14.32
C GLU A 514 5.32 -22.91 -14.88
N SER A 515 6.34 -22.44 -15.60
CA SER A 515 7.31 -23.28 -16.31
C SER A 515 8.38 -23.84 -15.36
N GLY A 516 8.74 -25.12 -15.51
CA GLY A 516 9.74 -25.79 -14.64
C GLY A 516 11.13 -25.16 -14.64
N LEU A 517 11.50 -24.42 -15.71
CA LEU A 517 12.77 -23.68 -15.79
C LEU A 517 12.82 -22.54 -14.77
N PHE A 518 11.71 -21.83 -14.58
CA PHE A 518 11.65 -20.70 -13.64
C PHE A 518 11.98 -21.14 -12.21
N GLU A 519 11.44 -22.27 -11.78
CA GLU A 519 11.74 -22.85 -10.46
C GLU A 519 13.20 -23.30 -10.32
N HIS A 520 13.78 -23.84 -11.38
CA HIS A 520 15.20 -24.21 -11.40
C HIS A 520 16.10 -22.97 -11.21
N LEU A 521 15.87 -21.91 -11.98
CA LEU A 521 16.62 -20.65 -11.87
C LEU A 521 16.39 -19.96 -10.51
N ARG A 522 15.19 -20.07 -9.95
CA ARG A 522 14.87 -19.52 -8.63
C ARG A 522 15.65 -20.21 -7.51
N LYS A 523 15.83 -21.53 -7.59
CA LYS A 523 16.67 -22.30 -6.64
C LYS A 523 18.15 -21.91 -6.76
N LEU A 524 18.68 -21.83 -7.98
CA LEU A 524 20.06 -21.40 -8.22
C LEU A 524 20.33 -20.00 -7.65
N ARG A 525 19.43 -19.05 -7.93
CA ARG A 525 19.50 -17.69 -7.40
C ARG A 525 19.57 -17.68 -5.87
N ARG A 526 18.74 -18.48 -5.20
CA ARG A 526 18.71 -18.59 -3.74
C ARG A 526 20.05 -19.07 -3.19
N GLN A 527 20.65 -20.10 -3.79
CA GLN A 527 21.96 -20.63 -3.36
C GLN A 527 23.07 -19.58 -3.46
N LEU A 528 23.10 -18.82 -4.56
CA LEU A 528 24.07 -17.73 -4.74
C LEU A 528 23.86 -16.59 -3.73
N ALA A 529 22.60 -16.25 -3.47
CA ALA A 529 22.25 -15.21 -2.51
C ALA A 529 22.64 -15.58 -1.08
N GLU A 530 22.42 -16.86 -0.69
CA GLU A 530 22.84 -17.41 0.60
C GLU A 530 24.36 -17.40 0.75
N ALA A 531 25.11 -17.79 -0.30
CA ALA A 531 26.58 -17.79 -0.28
C ALA A 531 27.20 -16.38 -0.17
N GLN A 532 26.49 -15.35 -0.65
CA GLN A 532 26.97 -13.96 -0.64
C GLN A 532 26.35 -13.11 0.47
N HIS A 533 25.47 -13.69 1.30
CA HIS A 533 24.73 -12.97 2.34
C HIS A 533 23.97 -11.75 1.80
N VAL A 534 23.36 -11.86 0.61
CA VAL A 534 22.50 -10.81 0.02
C VAL A 534 21.09 -11.37 -0.30
N PRO A 535 20.02 -10.56 -0.30
CA PRO A 535 18.68 -11.05 -0.64
C PRO A 535 18.60 -11.59 -2.08
N PRO A 536 17.82 -12.65 -2.38
CA PRO A 536 17.80 -13.27 -3.71
C PRO A 536 17.49 -12.30 -4.86
N PHE A 537 16.56 -11.36 -4.66
CA PHE A 537 16.20 -10.38 -5.69
C PHE A 537 17.33 -9.39 -6.03
N VAL A 538 18.35 -9.24 -5.18
CA VAL A 538 19.54 -8.42 -5.45
C VAL A 538 20.39 -9.08 -6.54
N ILE A 539 20.48 -10.41 -6.55
CA ILE A 539 21.14 -11.18 -7.62
C ILE A 539 20.37 -10.95 -8.93
N PHE A 540 19.11 -11.41 -9.01
CA PHE A 540 18.20 -11.15 -10.13
C PHE A 540 16.75 -11.03 -9.66
N SER A 541 15.97 -10.11 -10.22
CA SER A 541 14.53 -10.04 -9.93
C SER A 541 13.79 -11.24 -10.55
N ASP A 542 12.59 -11.58 -10.05
CA ASP A 542 11.76 -12.62 -10.69
C ASP A 542 11.42 -12.26 -12.14
N GLN A 543 11.26 -10.98 -12.45
CA GLN A 543 11.06 -10.50 -13.82
C GLN A 543 12.26 -10.85 -14.71
N ALA A 544 13.49 -10.69 -14.22
CA ALA A 544 14.70 -11.07 -14.96
C ALA A 544 14.74 -12.60 -15.18
N LEU A 545 14.38 -13.40 -14.18
CA LEU A 545 14.32 -14.87 -14.33
C LEU A 545 13.23 -15.31 -15.32
N GLN A 546 12.06 -14.67 -15.33
CA GLN A 546 11.03 -14.96 -16.33
C GLN A 546 11.50 -14.55 -17.72
N ASP A 547 12.16 -13.41 -17.86
CA ASP A 547 12.71 -12.95 -19.14
C ASP A 547 13.81 -13.89 -19.64
N MET A 548 14.63 -14.47 -18.74
CA MET A 548 15.55 -15.58 -19.08
C MET A 548 14.83 -16.84 -19.55
N CYS A 549 13.68 -17.17 -18.95
CA CYS A 549 12.86 -18.31 -19.38
C CYS A 549 12.23 -18.10 -20.76
N VAL A 550 11.95 -16.85 -21.13
CA VAL A 550 11.37 -16.48 -22.43
C VAL A 550 12.44 -16.37 -23.50
N LEU A 551 13.54 -15.65 -23.23
CA LEU A 551 14.62 -15.38 -24.18
C LEU A 551 15.57 -16.57 -24.34
N LEU A 552 15.71 -17.41 -23.31
CA LEU A 552 16.59 -18.58 -23.29
C LEU A 552 18.02 -18.30 -23.80
N PRO A 553 18.71 -17.28 -23.23
CA PRO A 553 20.00 -16.81 -23.71
C PRO A 553 21.04 -17.91 -23.71
N SER A 554 21.87 -17.93 -24.75
CA SER A 554 22.90 -18.96 -24.99
C SER A 554 24.34 -18.42 -24.86
N ASN A 555 24.50 -17.10 -24.92
CA ASN A 555 25.77 -16.39 -24.84
C ASN A 555 25.63 -15.07 -24.06
N GLU A 556 26.76 -14.44 -23.73
CA GLU A 556 26.81 -13.23 -22.91
C GLU A 556 26.12 -12.01 -23.53
N MET A 557 26.12 -11.89 -24.87
CA MET A 557 25.44 -10.79 -25.55
C MET A 557 23.92 -10.91 -25.43
N GLU A 558 23.36 -12.10 -25.65
CA GLU A 558 21.93 -12.39 -25.43
C GLU A 558 21.56 -12.25 -23.94
N PHE A 559 22.47 -12.57 -23.03
CA PHE A 559 22.23 -12.43 -21.59
C PHE A 559 22.11 -10.96 -21.16
N LEU A 560 22.78 -10.02 -21.85
CA LEU A 560 22.64 -8.58 -21.61
C LEU A 560 21.31 -8.00 -22.13
N GLU A 561 20.60 -8.71 -23.01
CA GLU A 561 19.28 -8.29 -23.49
C GLU A 561 18.16 -8.58 -22.48
N VAL A 562 18.43 -9.45 -21.50
CA VAL A 562 17.51 -9.78 -20.40
C VAL A 562 17.29 -8.55 -19.51
N LYS A 563 16.02 -8.19 -19.31
CA LYS A 563 15.63 -7.05 -18.47
C LYS A 563 16.14 -7.21 -17.04
N GLY A 564 16.94 -6.25 -16.59
CA GLY A 564 17.51 -6.22 -15.23
C GLY A 564 18.90 -6.86 -15.10
N VAL A 565 19.50 -7.27 -16.22
CA VAL A 565 20.91 -7.69 -16.31
C VAL A 565 21.74 -6.52 -16.83
N GLY A 566 22.70 -6.05 -16.02
CA GLY A 566 23.72 -5.07 -16.44
C GLY A 566 25.11 -5.70 -16.47
N HIS A 567 26.11 -5.00 -17.02
CA HIS A 567 27.48 -5.50 -17.16
C HIS A 567 28.08 -6.06 -15.85
N SER A 568 27.87 -5.37 -14.72
CA SER A 568 28.32 -5.84 -13.39
C SER A 568 27.69 -7.18 -12.97
N LYS A 569 26.43 -7.44 -13.36
CA LYS A 569 25.75 -8.71 -13.08
C LYS A 569 26.12 -9.81 -14.07
N LEU A 570 26.37 -9.46 -15.33
CA LEU A 570 26.89 -10.38 -16.33
C LEU A 570 28.25 -10.93 -15.88
N GLU A 571 29.19 -10.06 -15.50
CA GLU A 571 30.53 -10.48 -15.04
C GLU A 571 30.47 -11.39 -13.81
N LYS A 572 29.55 -11.10 -12.87
CA LYS A 572 29.45 -11.84 -11.60
C LYS A 572 28.66 -13.15 -11.69
N TYR A 573 27.61 -13.21 -12.52
CA TYR A 573 26.63 -14.30 -12.49
C TYR A 573 26.29 -14.89 -13.87
N GLY A 574 26.75 -14.26 -14.96
CA GLY A 574 26.33 -14.59 -16.32
C GLY A 574 26.65 -16.02 -16.71
N THR A 575 27.88 -16.47 -16.47
CA THR A 575 28.31 -17.85 -16.74
C THR A 575 27.46 -18.87 -15.99
N ILE A 576 27.27 -18.67 -14.68
CA ILE A 576 26.52 -19.58 -13.80
C ILE A 576 25.07 -19.78 -14.27
N PHE A 577 24.38 -18.69 -14.65
CA PHE A 577 23.00 -18.77 -15.12
C PHE A 577 22.90 -19.28 -16.57
N LEU A 578 23.83 -18.91 -17.45
CA LEU A 578 23.88 -19.44 -18.81
C LEU A 578 24.08 -20.96 -18.81
N ASP A 579 24.94 -21.47 -17.93
CA ASP A 579 25.19 -22.90 -17.80
C ASP A 579 23.96 -23.64 -17.26
N ALA A 580 23.26 -23.11 -16.25
CA ALA A 580 22.02 -23.70 -15.75
C ALA A 580 20.89 -23.71 -16.79
N ILE A 581 20.80 -22.68 -17.63
CA ILE A 581 19.83 -22.63 -18.75
C ILE A 581 20.19 -23.68 -19.82
N LYS A 582 21.48 -23.86 -20.12
CA LYS A 582 21.97 -24.87 -21.06
C LYS A 582 21.73 -26.29 -20.54
N GLU A 583 22.02 -26.53 -19.26
CA GLU A 583 21.79 -27.81 -18.59
C GLU A 583 20.30 -28.18 -18.62
N TYR A 584 19.42 -27.24 -18.28
CA TYR A 584 17.98 -27.47 -18.37
C TYR A 584 17.48 -27.74 -19.80
N LYS A 585 18.05 -27.07 -20.82
CA LYS A 585 17.75 -27.35 -22.24
C LYS A 585 18.18 -28.76 -22.64
N HIS A 586 19.34 -29.21 -22.14
CA HIS A 586 19.89 -30.52 -22.45
C HIS A 586 19.06 -31.64 -21.79
N ASP A 587 18.66 -31.47 -20.53
CA ASP A 587 17.85 -32.44 -19.79
C ASP A 587 16.45 -32.62 -20.41
N LYS A 588 15.84 -31.54 -20.92
CA LYS A 588 14.54 -31.61 -21.62
C LYS A 588 14.60 -32.11 -23.08
N GLN A 589 15.78 -32.25 -23.66
CA GLN A 589 15.96 -32.91 -24.97
C GLN A 589 16.16 -34.43 -24.84
N LEU A 590 16.32 -34.94 -23.62
CA LEU A 590 16.48 -36.36 -23.28
C LEU A 590 15.20 -37.01 -22.72
N GLU A 591 14.16 -36.22 -22.45
CA GLU A 591 12.76 -36.65 -22.24
C GLU A 591 11.95 -36.53 -23.54
#